data_AF-A0A401U128-F1
#
_entry.id   AF-A0A401U128-F1
#
_cell.length_a   1.000
_cell.length_b   1.000
_cell.length_c   1.000
_cell.angle_alpha   90.00
_cell.angle_beta   90.00
_cell.angle_gamma   90.00
#
_symmetry.space_group_name_H-M   'P 1'
#
loop_
_entity.id
_entity.type
_entity.pdbx_description
1 polymer ?
#
loop_
_entity_poly.entity_id
_entity_poly.type
_entity_poly.pdbx_seq_one_letter_code
_entity_poly.pdbx_strand_id
1 'polypeptide(L)'
;MAPERLLGVRDDPRSDLFSLGVLLYFFTTGVRPFGETESLRGMRRRLWRDPTPPRELKPDYPPWLQEIVLRCLEIDPAARYPTAAQLAFDLGHPEQVKLTARAQRLKRDPLSTVWRRRFNLGAAPPQPKSNVAVQLASSPIVAVALDLGEGTEALNETIRVTAEQVLSTSPSARLA
;
A
#
# COMPACT_ATOMS: atom_id res chain seq x y z
N MET A 1 3.34 -5.02 -15.24
CA MET A 1 2.37 -3.95 -15.54
C MET A 1 1.24 -4.02 -14.54
N ALA A 2 0.71 -2.87 -14.11
CA ALA A 2 -0.43 -2.82 -13.20
C ALA A 2 -1.72 -3.38 -13.86
N PRO A 3 -2.61 -4.05 -13.10
CA PRO A 3 -3.85 -4.63 -13.62
C PRO A 3 -4.72 -3.62 -14.39
N GLU A 4 -4.88 -2.42 -13.88
CA GLU A 4 -5.72 -1.37 -14.45
C GLU A 4 -5.19 -0.85 -15.79
N ARG A 5 -3.87 -0.81 -15.99
CA ARG A 5 -3.27 -0.48 -17.30
C ARG A 5 -3.58 -1.53 -18.36
N LEU A 6 -3.71 -2.81 -17.96
CA LEU A 6 -4.15 -3.87 -18.88
C LEU A 6 -5.64 -3.80 -19.20
N LEU A 7 -6.43 -3.14 -18.37
CA LEU A 7 -7.86 -2.89 -18.56
C LEU A 7 -8.16 -1.59 -19.31
N GLY A 8 -7.12 -0.80 -19.66
CA GLY A 8 -7.26 0.44 -20.43
C GLY A 8 -7.38 1.71 -19.58
N VAL A 9 -7.30 1.62 -18.25
CA VAL A 9 -7.25 2.80 -17.37
C VAL A 9 -5.80 3.31 -17.36
N ARG A 10 -5.54 4.43 -18.06
CA ARG A 10 -4.17 4.85 -18.39
C ARG A 10 -3.53 5.88 -17.43
N ASP A 11 -4.27 6.43 -16.46
CA ASP A 11 -3.82 7.67 -15.78
C ASP A 11 -3.83 7.62 -14.24
N ASP A 12 -3.91 6.44 -13.59
CA ASP A 12 -3.85 6.37 -12.12
C ASP A 12 -2.38 6.33 -11.64
N PRO A 13 -1.90 7.29 -10.82
CA PRO A 13 -0.53 7.26 -10.29
C PRO A 13 -0.25 6.03 -9.42
N ARG A 14 -1.28 5.37 -8.89
CA ARG A 14 -1.16 4.14 -8.10
C ARG A 14 -0.76 2.93 -8.97
N SER A 15 -0.79 3.04 -10.30
CA SER A 15 -0.18 2.06 -11.21
C SER A 15 1.34 1.98 -11.07
N ASP A 16 1.98 3.11 -10.79
CA ASP A 16 3.43 3.14 -10.59
C ASP A 16 3.80 2.54 -9.21
N LEU A 17 2.94 2.75 -8.20
CA LEU A 17 3.09 2.10 -6.88
C LEU A 17 2.99 0.57 -6.97
N PHE A 18 2.10 0.05 -7.81
CA PHE A 18 2.04 -1.39 -8.07
C PHE A 18 3.33 -1.89 -8.74
N SER A 19 3.82 -1.15 -9.73
CA SER A 19 5.05 -1.52 -10.44
C SER A 19 6.27 -1.48 -9.51
N LEU A 20 6.34 -0.50 -8.61
CA LEU A 20 7.35 -0.43 -7.56
C LEU A 20 7.20 -1.58 -6.57
N GLY A 21 5.99 -1.96 -6.18
CA GLY A 21 5.73 -3.15 -5.36
C GLY A 21 6.24 -4.45 -5.99
N VAL A 22 6.09 -4.60 -7.30
CA VAL A 22 6.65 -5.74 -8.05
C VAL A 22 8.17 -5.75 -7.99
N LEU A 23 8.82 -4.58 -8.13
CA LEU A 23 10.27 -4.45 -8.03
C LEU A 23 10.77 -4.74 -6.61
N LEU A 24 10.14 -4.17 -5.59
CA LEU A 24 10.45 -4.41 -4.18
C LEU A 24 10.34 -5.90 -3.86
N TYR A 25 9.25 -6.55 -4.27
CA TYR A 25 9.09 -7.99 -4.10
C TYR A 25 10.24 -8.76 -4.77
N PHE A 26 10.56 -8.43 -6.02
CA PHE A 26 11.60 -9.15 -6.77
C PHE A 26 12.99 -8.97 -6.15
N PHE A 27 13.39 -7.74 -5.82
CA PHE A 27 14.71 -7.49 -5.24
C PHE A 27 14.89 -8.09 -3.85
N THR A 28 13.81 -8.20 -3.08
CA THR A 28 13.88 -8.70 -1.70
C THR A 28 13.70 -10.22 -1.62
N THR A 29 12.98 -10.85 -2.57
CA THR A 29 12.73 -12.31 -2.57
C THR A 29 13.56 -13.07 -3.61
N GLY A 30 14.04 -12.40 -4.67
CA GLY A 30 14.66 -13.03 -5.84
C GLY A 30 13.68 -13.66 -6.83
N VAL A 31 12.38 -13.60 -6.55
CA VAL A 31 11.32 -14.26 -7.34
C VAL A 31 10.31 -13.22 -7.82
N ARG A 32 9.71 -13.41 -9.00
CA ARG A 32 8.61 -12.52 -9.44
C ARG A 32 7.32 -12.87 -8.70
N PRO A 33 6.55 -11.89 -8.20
CA PRO A 33 5.36 -12.13 -7.36
C PRO A 33 4.29 -12.99 -8.04
N PHE A 34 4.17 -12.85 -9.37
CA PHE A 34 3.20 -13.54 -10.20
C PHE A 34 3.85 -14.57 -11.15
N GLY A 35 5.13 -14.87 -10.99
CA GLY A 35 5.91 -15.77 -11.86
C GLY A 35 6.16 -15.23 -13.29
N GLU A 36 6.73 -16.06 -14.16
CA GLU A 36 7.13 -15.68 -15.52
C GLU A 36 6.13 -16.14 -16.59
N THR A 37 5.70 -15.24 -17.46
CA THR A 37 4.86 -15.53 -18.64
C THR A 37 5.07 -14.46 -19.69
N GLU A 38 5.21 -14.88 -20.95
CA GLU A 38 5.40 -13.97 -22.08
C GLU A 38 4.07 -13.57 -22.74
N SER A 39 3.01 -14.37 -22.56
CA SER A 39 1.70 -14.04 -23.15
C SER A 39 0.89 -13.05 -22.29
N LEU A 40 0.26 -12.07 -22.95
CA LEU A 40 -0.67 -11.12 -22.33
C LEU A 40 -1.84 -11.81 -21.62
N ARG A 41 -2.37 -12.90 -22.21
CA ARG A 41 -3.43 -13.72 -21.59
C ARG A 41 -2.94 -14.41 -20.32
N GLY A 42 -1.72 -14.94 -20.33
CA GLY A 42 -1.08 -15.53 -19.15
C GLY A 42 -0.86 -14.49 -18.06
N MET A 43 -0.41 -13.28 -18.42
CA MET A 43 -0.19 -12.19 -17.47
C MET A 43 -1.50 -11.76 -16.81
N ARG A 44 -2.57 -11.52 -17.58
CA ARG A 44 -3.91 -11.23 -17.02
C ARG A 44 -4.37 -12.31 -16.06
N ARG A 45 -4.25 -13.59 -16.43
CA ARG A 45 -4.68 -14.71 -15.58
C ARG A 45 -3.90 -14.77 -14.25
N ARG A 46 -2.61 -14.42 -14.27
CA ARG A 46 -1.73 -14.48 -13.09
C ARG A 46 -1.84 -13.27 -12.18
N LEU A 47 -2.14 -12.09 -12.72
CA LEU A 47 -2.39 -10.88 -11.91
C LEU A 47 -3.59 -11.04 -10.97
N TRP A 48 -4.58 -11.84 -11.38
CA TRP A 48 -5.69 -12.19 -10.50
C TRP A 48 -5.32 -13.19 -9.42
N ARG A 49 -4.12 -13.81 -9.46
CA ARG A 49 -3.68 -14.74 -8.43
C ARG A 49 -2.85 -13.97 -7.42
N ASP A 50 -3.27 -13.97 -6.16
CA ASP A 50 -2.53 -13.32 -5.07
C ASP A 50 -1.04 -13.73 -5.11
N PRO A 51 -0.10 -12.79 -4.90
CA PRO A 51 1.32 -13.13 -4.85
C PRO A 51 1.59 -14.11 -3.70
N THR A 52 2.61 -14.95 -3.85
CA THR A 52 3.08 -15.74 -2.69
C THR A 52 3.59 -14.75 -1.62
N PRO A 53 3.20 -14.89 -0.34
CA PRO A 53 3.73 -14.01 0.71
C PRO A 53 5.27 -14.13 0.79
N PRO A 54 6.02 -13.01 0.87
CA PRO A 54 7.48 -13.06 1.00
C PRO A 54 7.96 -13.94 2.17
N ARG A 55 7.25 -13.94 3.30
CA ARG A 55 7.57 -14.76 4.48
C ARG A 55 7.35 -16.26 4.27
N GLU A 56 6.61 -16.66 3.24
CA GLU A 56 6.54 -18.07 2.81
C GLU A 56 7.85 -18.49 2.12
N LEU A 57 8.51 -17.56 1.40
CA LEU A 57 9.77 -17.81 0.69
C LEU A 57 11.00 -17.63 1.59
N LYS A 58 10.94 -16.64 2.49
CA LYS A 58 12.03 -16.24 3.39
C LYS A 58 11.47 -16.07 4.80
N PRO A 59 11.60 -17.05 5.70
CA PRO A 59 11.00 -16.99 7.04
C PRO A 59 11.45 -15.79 7.89
N ASP A 60 12.67 -15.31 7.65
CA ASP A 60 13.31 -14.14 8.27
C ASP A 60 12.87 -12.80 7.67
N TYR A 61 12.01 -12.82 6.65
CA TYR A 61 11.55 -11.60 5.98
C TYR A 61 10.76 -10.69 6.95
N PRO A 62 11.12 -9.40 7.06
CA PRO A 62 10.51 -8.51 8.04
C PRO A 62 8.99 -8.36 7.84
N PRO A 63 8.17 -8.51 8.91
CA PRO A 63 6.72 -8.39 8.80
C PRO A 63 6.25 -7.04 8.24
N TRP A 64 6.91 -5.94 8.63
CA TRP A 64 6.61 -4.59 8.13
C TRP A 64 6.84 -4.48 6.62
N LEU A 65 7.92 -5.06 6.11
CA LEU A 65 8.24 -5.02 4.69
C LEU A 65 7.25 -5.86 3.88
N GLN A 66 6.75 -6.95 4.47
CA GLN A 66 5.71 -7.77 3.84
C GLN A 66 4.40 -6.99 3.75
N GLU A 67 4.02 -6.25 4.80
CA GLU A 67 2.85 -5.37 4.79
C GLU A 67 2.93 -4.38 3.62
N ILE A 68 4.05 -3.66 3.51
CA ILE A 68 4.27 -2.66 2.45
C ILE A 68 4.17 -3.30 1.06
N VAL A 69 4.93 -4.37 0.83
CA VAL A 69 4.99 -5.03 -0.48
C VAL A 69 3.63 -5.58 -0.88
N LEU A 70 2.93 -6.29 0.02
CA LEU A 70 1.61 -6.84 -0.29
C LEU A 70 0.56 -5.76 -0.48
N ARG A 71 0.64 -4.63 0.24
CA ARG A 71 -0.25 -3.48 0.03
C ARG A 71 -0.04 -2.83 -1.34
N CYS A 72 1.21 -2.70 -1.81
CA CYS A 72 1.48 -2.22 -3.17
C CYS A 72 0.94 -3.17 -4.25
N LEU A 73 0.93 -4.48 -3.99
CA LEU A 73 0.50 -5.52 -4.92
C LEU A 73 -1.01 -5.79 -4.89
N GLU A 74 -1.81 -5.00 -4.18
CA GLU A 74 -3.27 -5.10 -4.21
C GLU A 74 -3.81 -4.90 -5.62
N ILE A 75 -4.82 -5.67 -6.00
CA ILE A 75 -5.43 -5.58 -7.33
C ILE A 75 -6.22 -4.27 -7.45
N ASP A 76 -7.00 -3.94 -6.42
CA ASP A 76 -7.73 -2.67 -6.33
C ASP A 76 -6.76 -1.52 -6.01
N PRO A 77 -6.60 -0.51 -6.89
CA PRO A 77 -5.80 0.67 -6.60
C PRO A 77 -6.20 1.39 -5.31
N ALA A 78 -7.49 1.37 -4.93
CA ALA A 78 -7.95 2.00 -3.69
C ALA A 78 -7.43 1.32 -2.41
N ALA A 79 -7.08 0.03 -2.49
CA ALA A 79 -6.50 -0.71 -1.38
C ALA A 79 -4.97 -0.52 -1.23
N ARG A 80 -4.32 0.13 -2.21
CA ARG A 80 -2.88 0.41 -2.21
C ARG A 80 -2.54 1.64 -1.35
N TYR A 81 -1.30 2.09 -1.45
CA TYR A 81 -0.91 3.40 -0.95
C TYR A 81 -1.60 4.52 -1.76
N PRO A 82 -2.09 5.57 -1.10
CA PRO A 82 -2.69 6.70 -1.79
C PRO A 82 -1.63 7.54 -2.51
N THR A 83 -0.40 7.63 -2.01
CA THR A 83 0.65 8.46 -2.62
C THR A 83 2.01 7.77 -2.54
N ALA A 84 2.92 8.14 -3.45
CA ALA A 84 4.32 7.71 -3.39
C ALA A 84 5.03 8.24 -2.14
N ALA A 85 4.66 9.43 -1.67
CA ALA A 85 5.20 10.02 -0.44
C ALA A 85 4.89 9.15 0.78
N GLN A 86 3.66 8.61 0.89
CA GLN A 86 3.33 7.70 1.99
C GLN A 86 4.08 6.37 1.93
N LEU A 87 4.25 5.83 0.72
CA LEU A 87 5.05 4.62 0.54
C LEU A 87 6.52 4.86 0.94
N ALA A 88 7.10 5.97 0.50
CA ALA A 88 8.46 6.35 0.87
C ALA A 88 8.59 6.59 2.38
N PHE A 89 7.59 7.23 3.00
CA PHE A 89 7.53 7.45 4.43
C PHE A 89 7.55 6.13 5.21
N ASP A 90 6.66 5.19 4.90
CA ASP A 90 6.60 3.87 5.55
C ASP A 90 7.89 3.06 5.33
N LEU A 91 8.55 3.19 4.16
CA LEU A 91 9.85 2.57 3.90
C LEU A 91 10.99 3.18 4.73
N GLY A 92 10.92 4.49 5.02
CA GLY A 92 11.90 5.20 5.84
C GLY A 92 11.67 5.07 7.34
N HIS A 93 10.47 4.68 7.77
CA HIS A 93 10.07 4.57 9.18
C HIS A 93 9.44 3.18 9.48
N PRO A 94 10.21 2.08 9.39
CA PRO A 94 9.68 0.72 9.56
C PRO A 94 8.91 0.49 10.87
N GLU A 95 9.29 1.18 11.93
CA GLU A 95 8.67 1.11 13.26
C GLU A 95 7.25 1.68 13.32
N GLN A 96 6.90 2.57 12.38
CA GLN A 96 5.58 3.20 12.30
C GLN A 96 4.60 2.41 11.40
N VAL A 97 5.07 1.36 10.73
CA VAL A 97 4.25 0.56 9.82
C VAL A 97 3.23 -0.26 10.60
N LYS A 98 1.95 0.07 10.43
CA LYS A 98 0.84 -0.68 11.03
C LYS A 98 0.74 -2.08 10.40
N LEU A 99 1.10 -3.11 11.17
CA LEU A 99 0.97 -4.50 10.76
C LEU A 99 -0.50 -4.92 10.71
N THR A 100 -0.96 -5.41 9.56
CA THR A 100 -2.32 -5.93 9.37
C THR A 100 -2.30 -7.44 9.11
N ALA A 101 -3.43 -8.00 8.66
CA ALA A 101 -3.49 -9.37 8.18
C ALA A 101 -2.48 -9.65 7.06
N ARG A 102 -2.04 -8.64 6.28
CA ARG A 102 -1.02 -8.84 5.23
C ARG A 102 0.33 -9.22 5.83
N ALA A 103 0.79 -8.54 6.88
CA ALA A 103 2.04 -8.86 7.59
C ALA A 103 2.09 -10.29 8.15
N GLN A 104 0.92 -10.83 8.52
CA GLN A 104 0.78 -12.15 9.14
C GLN A 104 0.55 -13.29 8.13
N ARG A 105 0.37 -12.99 6.85
CA ARG A 105 0.18 -14.03 5.81
C ARG A 105 1.43 -14.91 5.67
N LEU A 106 1.28 -16.19 5.96
CA LEU A 106 2.36 -17.20 5.82
C LEU A 106 2.14 -18.16 4.65
N LYS A 107 0.92 -18.21 4.10
CA LYS A 107 0.57 -19.06 2.98
C LYS A 107 -0.21 -18.28 1.94
N ARG A 108 0.02 -18.62 0.68
CA ARG A 108 -0.78 -18.14 -0.44
C ARG A 108 -2.24 -18.58 -0.32
N ASP A 109 -3.16 -17.66 -0.59
CA ASP A 109 -4.59 -17.96 -0.60
C ASP A 109 -4.92 -19.02 -1.69
N PRO A 110 -5.82 -19.98 -1.40
CA PRO A 110 -6.27 -20.96 -2.38
C PRO A 110 -6.95 -20.29 -3.59
N LEU A 111 -6.88 -20.95 -4.76
CA LEU A 111 -7.50 -20.46 -5.99
C LEU A 111 -9.02 -20.21 -5.85
N SER A 112 -9.70 -20.96 -4.98
CA SER A 112 -11.13 -20.80 -4.67
C SER A 112 -11.45 -19.48 -3.97
N THR A 113 -10.60 -19.06 -3.03
CA THR A 113 -10.72 -17.78 -2.31
C THR A 113 -10.54 -16.60 -3.26
N VAL A 114 -9.55 -16.71 -4.14
CA VAL A 114 -9.28 -15.73 -5.20
C VAL A 114 -10.46 -15.62 -6.17
N TRP A 115 -11.02 -16.75 -6.61
CA TRP A 115 -12.20 -16.75 -7.47
C TRP A 115 -13.41 -16.10 -6.80
N ARG A 116 -13.64 -16.36 -5.50
CA ARG A 116 -14.73 -15.72 -4.75
C ARG A 116 -14.57 -14.20 -4.67
N ARG A 117 -13.36 -13.70 -4.40
CA ARG A 117 -13.07 -12.25 -4.47
C ARG A 117 -13.35 -11.68 -5.86
N ARG A 118 -12.97 -12.41 -6.92
CA ARG A 118 -13.22 -12.00 -8.32
C ARG A 118 -14.71 -11.85 -8.63
N PHE A 119 -15.56 -12.77 -8.19
CA PHE A 119 -17.00 -12.66 -8.42
C PHE A 119 -17.67 -11.60 -7.55
N ASN A 120 -17.11 -11.31 -6.36
CA ASN A 120 -17.60 -10.24 -5.49
C ASN A 120 -17.11 -8.83 -5.93
N LEU A 121 -16.03 -8.73 -6.71
CA LEU A 121 -15.55 -7.49 -7.34
C LEU A 121 -16.48 -6.98 -8.46
N GLY A 122 -17.57 -7.69 -8.77
CA GLY A 122 -18.55 -7.34 -9.79
C GLY A 122 -19.49 -6.15 -9.49
N ALA A 123 -19.24 -5.38 -8.42
CA ALA A 123 -20.15 -4.31 -7.99
C ALA A 123 -19.48 -2.96 -7.66
N ALA A 124 -18.17 -2.81 -7.85
CA ALA A 124 -17.53 -1.50 -7.70
C ALA A 124 -17.53 -0.79 -9.07
N PRO A 125 -18.27 0.32 -9.25
CA PRO A 125 -18.18 1.10 -10.47
C PRO A 125 -16.73 1.54 -10.69
N PRO A 126 -16.26 1.66 -11.94
CA PRO A 126 -14.93 2.20 -12.23
C PRO A 126 -14.81 3.54 -11.51
N GLN A 127 -13.85 3.63 -10.58
CA GLN A 127 -13.68 4.87 -9.83
C GLN A 127 -13.32 5.98 -10.81
N PRO A 128 -13.99 7.15 -10.73
CA PRO A 128 -13.67 8.28 -11.59
C PRO A 128 -12.19 8.65 -11.41
N LYS A 129 -11.56 9.16 -12.47
CA LYS A 129 -10.16 9.60 -12.43
C LYS A 129 -9.95 10.48 -11.21
N SER A 130 -9.14 10.03 -10.25
CA SER A 130 -8.87 10.82 -9.05
C SER A 130 -8.08 12.06 -9.47
N ASN A 131 -8.57 13.23 -9.08
CA ASN A 131 -7.76 14.43 -9.20
C ASN A 131 -6.56 14.28 -8.26
N VAL A 132 -5.36 14.25 -8.82
CA VAL A 132 -4.10 14.04 -8.08
C VAL A 132 -4.00 15.03 -6.90
N ALA A 133 -4.45 16.28 -7.07
CA ALA A 133 -4.46 17.28 -6.01
C ALA A 133 -5.35 16.87 -4.83
N VAL A 134 -6.56 16.34 -5.11
CA VAL A 134 -7.49 15.85 -4.07
C VAL A 134 -6.91 14.64 -3.36
N GLN A 135 -6.28 13.73 -4.11
CA GLN A 135 -5.64 12.55 -3.57
C GLN A 135 -4.48 12.90 -2.63
N LEU A 136 -3.63 13.86 -3.01
CA LEU A 136 -2.54 14.36 -2.16
C LEU A 136 -3.09 15.04 -0.89
N ALA A 137 -4.12 15.89 -1.03
CA ALA A 137 -4.72 16.60 0.09
C ALA A 137 -5.37 15.66 1.12
N SER A 138 -5.94 14.53 0.68
CA SER A 138 -6.59 13.55 1.57
C SER A 138 -5.62 12.69 2.41
N SER A 139 -4.32 12.83 2.18
CA SER A 139 -3.30 11.88 2.63
C SER A 139 -2.01 12.58 3.11
N PRO A 140 -2.09 13.61 3.96
CA PRO A 140 -0.94 14.44 4.32
C PRO A 140 0.05 13.71 5.23
N ILE A 141 1.32 14.12 5.14
CA ILE A 141 2.33 13.86 6.16
C ILE A 141 2.43 15.15 6.98
N VAL A 142 2.19 15.06 8.29
CA VAL A 142 2.10 16.17 9.23
C VAL A 142 3.38 16.18 10.06
N ALA A 143 4.25 17.16 9.82
CA ALA A 143 5.44 17.37 10.64
C ALA A 143 5.10 18.19 11.87
N VAL A 144 5.54 17.74 13.04
CA VAL A 144 5.28 18.42 14.32
C VAL A 144 6.60 18.82 14.97
N ALA A 145 6.79 20.12 15.20
CA ALA A 145 7.93 20.64 15.95
C ALA A 145 7.53 20.85 17.41
N LEU A 146 8.23 20.21 18.34
CA LEU A 146 8.05 20.38 19.78
C LEU A 146 9.23 21.17 20.34
N ASP A 147 8.93 22.15 21.19
CA ASP A 147 9.96 22.88 21.92
C ASP A 147 10.22 22.18 23.25
N LEU A 148 11.49 21.85 23.52
CA LEU A 148 11.91 21.15 24.75
C LEU A 148 12.38 22.11 25.85
N GLY A 149 12.23 23.43 25.66
CA GLY A 149 12.52 24.44 26.69
C GLY A 149 11.54 24.41 27.86
N GLU A 150 11.93 25.04 28.98
CA GLU A 150 11.05 25.19 30.15
C GLU A 150 9.87 26.11 29.85
N GLY A 151 8.67 25.75 30.33
CA GLY A 151 7.46 26.58 30.19
C GLY A 151 6.70 26.41 28.87
N THR A 152 7.09 25.45 28.03
CA THR A 152 6.47 25.17 26.72
C THR A 152 5.41 24.07 26.79
N GLU A 153 5.13 23.51 27.98
CA GLU A 153 4.28 22.35 28.16
C GLU A 153 2.85 22.59 27.64
N ALA A 154 2.29 23.78 27.90
CA ALA A 154 0.96 24.15 27.41
C ALA A 154 0.90 24.28 25.88
N LEU A 155 1.98 24.76 25.25
CA LEU A 155 2.07 24.85 23.80
C LEU A 155 2.20 23.47 23.18
N ASN A 156 3.09 22.63 23.71
CA ASN A 156 3.27 21.25 23.26
C ASN A 156 1.98 20.42 23.41
N GLU A 157 1.22 20.65 24.48
CA GLU A 157 -0.10 20.04 24.68
C GLU A 157 -1.09 20.46 23.59
N THR A 158 -1.14 21.76 23.27
CA THR A 158 -1.99 22.28 22.19
C THR A 158 -1.61 21.69 20.83
N ILE A 159 -0.31 21.57 20.57
CA ILE A 159 0.24 20.94 19.36
C ILE A 159 -0.18 19.46 19.29
N ARG A 160 -0.09 18.72 20.40
CA ARG A 160 -0.51 17.31 20.46
C ARG A 160 -1.99 17.16 20.13
N VAL A 161 -2.87 17.92 20.79
CA VAL A 161 -4.31 17.88 20.55
C VAL A 161 -4.65 18.22 19.10
N THR A 162 -3.98 19.23 18.53
CA THR A 162 -4.18 19.61 17.12
C THR A 162 -3.75 18.50 16.16
N ALA A 163 -2.60 17.88 16.41
CA ALA A 163 -2.10 16.76 15.63
C ALA A 163 -3.06 15.56 15.69
N GLU A 164 -3.59 15.22 16.87
CA GLU A 164 -4.59 14.17 17.06
C GLU A 164 -5.88 14.46 16.28
N GLN A 165 -6.35 15.71 16.28
CA GLN A 165 -7.51 16.11 15.49
C GLN A 165 -7.29 15.94 13.99
N VAL A 166 -6.12 16.34 13.48
CA VAL A 166 -5.77 16.14 12.06
C VAL A 166 -5.74 14.66 11.70
N LEU A 167 -5.15 13.82 12.55
CA LEU A 167 -5.12 12.37 12.34
C LEU A 167 -6.52 11.73 12.40
N SER A 168 -7.41 12.24 13.25
CA SER A 168 -8.78 11.71 13.38
C SER A 168 -9.65 12.05 12.17
N THR A 169 -9.45 13.21 11.57
CA THR A 169 -10.23 13.70 10.42
C THR A 169 -9.71 13.14 9.09
N SER A 170 -8.42 12.79 9.04
CA SER A 170 -7.75 12.25 7.85
C SER A 170 -7.19 10.85 8.15
N PRO A 171 -7.93 9.76 7.89
CA PRO A 171 -7.53 8.41 8.27
C PRO A 171 -6.24 7.92 7.58
N SER A 172 -5.84 8.57 6.49
CA SER A 172 -4.59 8.29 5.78
C SER A 172 -3.43 9.19 6.22
N ALA A 173 -3.63 10.16 7.12
CA ALA A 173 -2.56 11.04 7.57
C ALA A 173 -1.48 10.27 8.34
N ARG A 174 -0.25 10.81 8.31
CA ARG A 174 0.92 10.28 9.03
C ARG A 174 1.58 11.43 9.78
N LEU A 175 2.13 11.14 10.96
CA LEU A 175 2.99 12.08 11.68
C LEU A 175 4.44 11.83 11.29
N ALA A 176 5.19 12.90 11.03
CA ALA A 176 6.63 12.90 10.79
C ALA A 176 7.37 13.60 11.93
#